data_AF-A0A7J8FGT9-F1
#
_entry.id   AF-A0A7J8FGT9-F1
#
_cell.length_a   1.000
_cell.length_b   1.000
_cell.length_c   1.000
_cell.angle_alpha   90.00
_cell.angle_beta   90.00
_cell.angle_gamma   90.00
#
_symmetry.space_group_name_H-M   'P 1'
#
loop_
_entity.id
_entity.type
_entity.pdbx_description
1 polymer ?
#
loop_
_entity_poly.entity_id
_entity_poly.type
_entity_poly.pdbx_seq_one_letter_code
_entity_poly.pdbx_strand_id
1 'polypeptide(L)'
;MRRGCRPGAEGWGKCLPAHLLFQFVLAMGNYLNDGQPKTNKTTGFKINFLTELNSTKTVDGKSTFLHVLARSLSQHFPELLGCARDLPTVPLAAKVNQRALTSDLADLHGTISEIQAACQSMVPSSEDKFAVVMTSFLETAQPVLRALDGLQREAMDELGKALAFFGEDSKATTSEAFFGIFAEFMSKFERALSDLQAGEGMRSSGMVSPLAW
;
A
#
# COMPACT_ATOMS: atom_id res chain seq x y z
N MET A 1 17.48 -9.49 12.24
CA MET A 1 17.05 -8.64 11.10
C MET A 1 15.65 -9.06 10.68
N ARG A 2 14.62 -8.29 11.03
CA ARG A 2 13.25 -8.56 10.58
C ARG A 2 13.20 -8.30 9.07
N ARG A 3 12.91 -9.33 8.28
CA ARG A 3 12.66 -9.18 6.85
C ARG A 3 11.38 -8.37 6.70
N GLY A 4 11.50 -7.08 6.41
CA GLY A 4 10.35 -6.24 6.10
C GLY A 4 9.60 -6.83 4.91
N CYS A 5 8.27 -6.90 5.02
CA CYS A 5 7.42 -7.23 3.89
C CYS A 5 7.66 -6.21 2.77
N ARG A 6 8.17 -6.66 1.61
CA ARG A 6 8.18 -5.81 0.41
C ARG A 6 6.79 -5.81 -0.20
N PRO A 7 6.26 -4.67 -0.66
CA PRO A 7 5.04 -4.64 -1.44
C PRO A 7 5.34 -5.24 -2.83
N GLY A 8 4.92 -6.48 -3.02
CA GLY A 8 5.08 -7.30 -4.23
C GLY A 8 4.36 -8.63 -4.00
N ALA A 9 3.90 -9.34 -5.03
CA ALA A 9 2.99 -10.49 -4.87
C ALA A 9 3.54 -11.57 -3.92
N GLU A 10 4.86 -11.81 -3.95
CA GLU A 10 5.52 -12.71 -3.01
C GLU A 10 5.60 -12.15 -1.58
N GLY A 11 5.69 -10.84 -1.43
CA GLY A 11 5.73 -10.18 -0.13
C GLY A 11 4.37 -10.17 0.55
N TRP A 12 3.28 -9.91 -0.19
CA TRP A 12 1.91 -9.99 0.34
C TRP A 12 1.55 -11.38 0.84
N GLY A 13 1.95 -12.44 0.12
CA GLY A 13 1.76 -13.83 0.56
C GLY A 13 2.62 -14.23 1.76
N LYS A 14 3.74 -13.53 2.01
CA LYS A 14 4.64 -13.76 3.16
C LYS A 14 4.21 -12.96 4.40
N CYS A 15 3.39 -11.92 4.27
CA CYS A 15 2.74 -11.25 5.40
C CYS A 15 1.51 -12.06 5.83
N LEU A 16 1.73 -13.19 6.51
CA LEU A 16 0.65 -14.01 7.09
C LEU A 16 -0.46 -13.18 7.77
N PRO A 17 -0.15 -12.11 8.53
CA PRO A 17 -1.18 -11.29 9.18
C PRO A 17 -2.12 -10.59 8.21
N ALA A 18 -1.61 -10.06 7.09
CA ALA A 18 -2.42 -9.35 6.09
C ALA A 18 -3.32 -10.32 5.31
N HIS A 19 -2.80 -11.49 4.95
CA HIS A 19 -3.59 -12.51 4.29
C HIS A 19 -4.73 -13.02 5.18
N LEU A 20 -4.45 -13.29 6.46
CA LEU A 20 -5.44 -13.72 7.45
C LEU A 20 -6.50 -12.64 7.71
N LEU A 21 -6.12 -11.37 7.70
CA LEU A 21 -7.05 -10.25 7.82
C LEU A 21 -8.07 -10.23 6.66
N PHE A 22 -7.63 -10.42 5.42
CA PHE A 22 -8.54 -10.47 4.27
C PHE A 22 -9.42 -11.72 4.26
N GLN A 23 -8.89 -12.88 4.67
CA GLN A 23 -9.71 -14.07 4.87
C GLN A 23 -10.79 -13.85 5.93
N PHE A 24 -10.47 -13.13 7.01
CA PHE A 24 -11.41 -12.81 8.07
C PHE A 24 -12.51 -11.85 7.60
N VAL A 25 -12.15 -10.82 6.82
CA VAL A 25 -13.12 -9.93 6.16
C VAL A 25 -14.07 -10.72 5.26
N LEU A 26 -13.55 -11.65 4.45
CA LEU A 26 -14.37 -12.51 3.58
C LEU A 26 -15.30 -13.41 4.40
N ALA A 27 -14.80 -14.05 5.45
CA ALA A 27 -15.58 -14.94 6.30
C ALA A 27 -16.73 -14.19 7.00
N MET A 28 -16.45 -13.01 7.54
CA MET A 28 -17.45 -12.20 8.24
C MET A 28 -18.47 -11.58 7.28
N GLY A 29 -18.03 -11.16 6.08
CA GLY A 29 -18.93 -10.72 5.01
C GLY A 29 -19.87 -11.85 4.55
N ASN A 30 -19.35 -13.06 4.36
CA ASN A 30 -20.17 -14.23 4.02
C ASN A 30 -21.17 -14.59 5.12
N TYR A 31 -20.76 -14.52 6.40
CA TYR A 31 -21.66 -14.76 7.54
C TYR A 31 -22.83 -13.75 7.57
N LEU A 32 -22.56 -12.46 7.32
CA LEU A 32 -23.62 -11.46 7.25
C LEU A 32 -24.58 -11.66 6.06
N ASN A 33 -24.11 -12.29 4.99
CA ASN A 33 -24.88 -12.55 3.78
C ASN A 33 -25.58 -13.92 3.77
N ASP A 34 -25.47 -14.73 4.83
CA ASP A 34 -25.97 -16.12 4.89
C ASP A 34 -27.52 -16.23 4.85
N GLY A 35 -28.24 -15.11 4.87
CA GLY A 35 -29.68 -15.03 4.61
C GLY A 35 -30.07 -14.96 3.13
N GLN A 36 -29.11 -14.83 2.21
CA GLN A 36 -29.31 -14.87 0.76
C GLN A 36 -29.33 -16.33 0.25
N PRO A 37 -29.93 -16.64 -0.91
CA PRO A 37 -29.97 -18.01 -1.44
C PRO A 37 -28.56 -18.66 -1.46
N LYS A 38 -28.48 -19.93 -1.03
CA LYS A 38 -27.24 -20.71 -0.79
C LYS A 38 -26.28 -20.83 -1.99
N THR A 39 -26.64 -20.31 -3.16
CA THR A 39 -25.81 -20.20 -4.36
C THR A 39 -24.78 -19.06 -4.31
N ASN A 40 -24.87 -18.14 -3.34
CA ASN A 40 -24.04 -16.92 -3.26
C ASN A 40 -22.92 -16.97 -2.22
N LYS A 41 -22.36 -18.15 -1.90
CA LYS A 41 -21.19 -18.20 -1.02
C LYS A 41 -19.96 -17.68 -1.78
N THR A 42 -19.62 -16.41 -1.56
CA THR A 42 -18.57 -15.75 -2.33
C THR A 42 -17.19 -16.25 -1.89
N THR A 43 -16.33 -16.58 -2.84
CA THR A 43 -14.96 -17.06 -2.59
C THR A 43 -13.92 -15.94 -2.57
N GLY A 44 -14.34 -14.69 -2.78
CA GLY A 44 -13.49 -13.50 -2.76
C GLY A 44 -14.30 -12.21 -2.77
N PHE A 45 -13.64 -11.06 -2.67
CA PHE A 45 -14.26 -9.75 -2.80
C PHE A 45 -13.33 -8.83 -3.60
N LYS A 46 -13.91 -7.82 -4.25
CA LYS A 46 -13.12 -6.75 -4.90
C LYS A 46 -12.46 -5.88 -3.84
N ILE A 47 -11.16 -5.58 -3.99
CA ILE A 47 -10.39 -4.90 -2.92
C ILE A 47 -10.96 -3.54 -2.51
N ASN A 48 -11.67 -2.84 -3.43
CA ASN A 48 -12.38 -1.61 -3.11
C ASN A 48 -13.37 -1.75 -1.94
N PHE A 49 -13.94 -2.94 -1.74
CA PHE A 49 -14.84 -3.22 -0.62
C PHE A 49 -14.21 -2.91 0.75
N LEU A 50 -12.87 -2.97 0.88
CA LEU A 50 -12.17 -2.63 2.12
C LEU A 50 -12.44 -1.19 2.57
N THR A 51 -12.62 -0.25 1.64
CA THR A 51 -12.91 1.15 1.99
C THR A 51 -14.35 1.35 2.47
N GLU A 52 -15.26 0.47 2.03
CA GLU A 52 -16.69 0.48 2.35
C GLU A 52 -17.00 -0.05 3.76
N LEU A 53 -16.12 -0.87 4.35
CA LEU A 53 -16.31 -1.46 5.70
C LEU A 53 -16.55 -0.41 6.78
N ASN A 54 -15.99 0.80 6.60
CA ASN A 54 -16.19 1.90 7.53
C ASN A 54 -17.49 2.70 7.28
N SER A 55 -18.13 2.50 6.14
CA SER A 55 -19.39 3.17 5.78
C SER A 55 -20.62 2.34 6.20
N THR A 56 -20.49 1.02 6.25
CA THR A 56 -21.55 0.11 6.70
C THR A 56 -21.75 0.23 8.20
N LYS A 57 -22.87 0.82 8.63
CA LYS A 57 -23.20 1.02 10.06
C LYS A 57 -23.92 -0.20 10.65
N THR A 58 -23.77 -0.39 11.96
CA THR A 58 -24.61 -1.30 12.75
C THR A 58 -26.06 -0.80 12.79
N VAL A 59 -27.01 -1.67 13.11
CA VAL A 59 -28.45 -1.35 13.19
C VAL A 59 -28.74 -0.18 14.14
N ASP A 60 -28.00 -0.09 15.24
CA ASP A 60 -28.12 1.01 16.22
C ASP A 60 -27.40 2.30 15.78
N GLY A 61 -26.70 2.29 14.65
CA GLY A 61 -25.95 3.42 14.10
C GLY A 61 -24.70 3.83 14.89
N LYS A 62 -24.39 3.14 16.00
CA LYS A 62 -23.32 3.53 16.95
C LYS A 62 -21.93 3.08 16.53
N SER A 63 -21.83 2.12 15.63
CA SER A 63 -20.56 1.56 15.16
C SER A 63 -20.64 1.21 13.68
N THR A 64 -19.50 0.84 13.11
CA THR A 64 -19.39 0.40 11.71
C THR A 64 -18.99 -1.07 11.66
N PHE A 65 -19.13 -1.70 10.49
CA PHE A 65 -18.67 -3.07 10.29
C PHE A 65 -17.17 -3.20 10.54
N LEU A 66 -16.39 -2.16 10.22
CA LEU A 66 -14.97 -2.08 10.57
C LEU A 66 -14.71 -2.13 12.09
N HIS A 67 -15.55 -1.50 12.91
CA HIS A 67 -15.44 -1.60 14.38
C HIS A 67 -15.78 -3.01 14.87
N VAL A 68 -16.77 -3.66 14.27
CA VAL A 68 -17.11 -5.05 14.59
C VAL A 68 -15.94 -5.98 14.23
N LEU A 69 -15.29 -5.74 13.09
CA LEU A 69 -14.12 -6.49 12.62
C LEU A 69 -12.95 -6.31 13.59
N ALA A 70 -12.63 -5.05 13.92
CA ALA A 70 -11.57 -4.68 14.85
C ALA A 70 -11.78 -5.34 16.23
N ARG A 71 -13.01 -5.32 16.75
CA ARG A 71 -13.36 -5.96 18.03
C ARG A 71 -13.22 -7.48 17.98
N SER A 72 -13.69 -8.11 16.90
CA SER A 72 -13.61 -9.57 16.79
C SER A 72 -12.16 -10.03 16.68
N LEU A 73 -11.34 -9.31 15.92
CA LEU A 73 -9.90 -9.56 15.86
C LEU A 73 -9.21 -9.31 17.20
N SER A 74 -9.55 -8.26 17.93
CA SER A 74 -8.92 -8.00 19.24
C SER A 74 -9.26 -9.06 20.29
N GLN A 75 -10.45 -9.66 20.22
CA GLN A 75 -10.90 -10.69 21.15
C GLN A 75 -10.38 -12.09 20.81
N HIS A 76 -10.29 -12.43 19.52
CA HIS A 76 -10.02 -13.80 19.10
C HIS A 76 -8.65 -14.00 18.44
N PHE A 77 -8.07 -12.95 17.85
CA PHE A 77 -6.82 -13.01 17.08
C PHE A 77 -5.95 -11.76 17.30
N PRO A 78 -5.58 -11.41 18.54
CA PRO A 78 -4.85 -10.18 18.86
C PRO A 78 -3.49 -10.07 18.15
N GLU A 79 -2.89 -11.18 17.76
CA GLU A 79 -1.66 -11.25 16.95
C GLU A 79 -1.82 -10.61 15.56
N LEU A 80 -3.03 -10.57 15.01
CA LEU A 80 -3.33 -9.99 13.70
C LEU A 80 -3.48 -8.46 13.75
N LEU A 81 -3.63 -7.87 14.96
CA LEU A 81 -3.72 -6.42 15.13
C LEU A 81 -2.43 -5.68 14.74
N GLY A 82 -1.32 -6.40 14.65
CA GLY A 82 -0.03 -5.86 14.18
C GLY A 82 0.06 -5.65 12.68
N CYS A 83 -0.93 -6.07 11.89
CA CYS A 83 -0.85 -6.10 10.42
C CYS A 83 -0.46 -4.75 9.79
N ALA A 84 -0.94 -3.62 10.32
CA ALA A 84 -0.58 -2.30 9.80
C ALA A 84 0.91 -1.96 10.02
N ARG A 85 1.51 -2.46 11.11
CA ARG A 85 2.96 -2.33 11.37
C ARG A 85 3.81 -3.22 10.46
N ASP A 86 3.23 -4.28 9.91
CA ASP A 86 3.92 -5.20 9.02
C ASP A 86 4.02 -4.68 7.57
N LEU A 87 3.24 -3.63 7.23
CA LEU A 87 3.19 -3.02 5.89
C LEU A 87 3.55 -1.52 5.88
N PRO A 88 4.69 -1.10 6.45
CA PRO A 88 5.03 0.32 6.63
C PRO A 88 5.24 1.08 5.31
N THR A 89 5.52 0.39 4.21
CA THR A 89 5.77 1.00 2.90
C THR A 89 4.50 1.31 2.12
N VAL A 90 3.36 0.71 2.47
CA VAL A 90 2.10 0.88 1.73
C VAL A 90 1.61 2.34 1.72
N PRO A 91 1.60 3.07 2.86
CA PRO A 91 1.23 4.50 2.86
C PRO A 91 2.18 5.39 2.04
N LEU A 92 3.44 4.96 1.88
CA LEU A 92 4.41 5.67 1.04
C LEU A 92 4.13 5.39 -0.44
N ALA A 93 3.92 4.12 -0.80
CA ALA A 93 3.60 3.70 -2.16
C ALA A 93 2.28 4.31 -2.67
N ALA A 94 1.30 4.51 -1.77
CA ALA A 94 0.04 5.20 -2.07
C ALA A 94 0.21 6.67 -2.51
N LYS A 95 1.37 7.29 -2.23
CA LYS A 95 1.66 8.69 -2.58
C LYS A 95 2.53 8.83 -3.84
N VAL A 96 3.02 7.72 -4.39
CA VAL A 96 3.98 7.73 -5.50
C VAL A 96 3.26 7.95 -6.82
N ASN A 97 3.44 9.12 -7.45
CA ASN A 97 2.88 9.37 -8.78
C ASN A 97 3.67 8.62 -9.88
N GLN A 98 3.20 7.44 -10.26
CA GLN A 98 3.83 6.56 -11.24
C GLN A 98 3.96 7.20 -12.63
N ARG A 99 2.95 7.99 -13.04
CA ARG A 99 2.99 8.67 -14.34
C ARG A 99 4.02 9.79 -14.37
N ALA A 100 4.06 10.60 -13.31
CA ALA A 100 5.08 11.64 -13.17
C ALA A 100 6.49 11.04 -13.16
N LEU A 101 6.73 9.98 -12.37
CA LEU A 101 8.01 9.28 -12.37
C LEU A 101 8.42 8.76 -13.74
N THR A 102 7.46 8.26 -14.53
CA THR A 102 7.73 7.78 -15.89
C THR A 102 8.09 8.94 -16.83
N SER A 103 7.42 10.08 -16.69
CA SER A 103 7.75 11.30 -17.44
C SER A 103 9.13 11.82 -17.07
N ASP A 104 9.43 11.95 -15.77
CA ASP A 104 10.70 12.46 -15.27
C ASP A 104 11.88 11.61 -15.78
N LEU A 105 11.71 10.28 -15.82
CA LEU A 105 12.74 9.37 -16.34
C LEU A 105 12.93 9.52 -17.85
N ALA A 106 11.84 9.72 -18.61
CA ALA A 106 11.92 10.01 -20.04
C ALA A 106 12.63 11.34 -20.33
N ASP A 107 12.35 12.38 -19.53
CA ASP A 107 12.99 13.69 -19.64
C ASP A 107 14.50 13.61 -19.34
N LEU A 108 14.89 12.79 -18.36
CA LEU A 108 16.30 12.51 -18.08
C LEU A 108 17.00 11.81 -19.25
N HIS A 109 16.36 10.83 -19.89
CA HIS A 109 16.89 10.19 -21.10
C HIS A 109 17.07 11.18 -22.25
N GLY A 110 16.08 12.06 -22.46
CA GLY A 110 16.15 13.13 -23.45
C GLY A 110 17.34 14.05 -23.20
N THR A 111 17.47 14.54 -21.96
CA THR A 111 18.56 15.44 -21.55
C THR A 111 19.94 14.80 -21.72
N ILE A 112 20.11 13.53 -21.31
CA ILE A 112 21.38 12.81 -21.52
C ILE A 112 21.70 12.67 -23.02
N SER A 113 20.69 12.39 -23.84
CA SER A 113 20.87 12.24 -25.29
C SER A 113 21.28 13.56 -25.95
N GLU A 114 20.68 14.69 -25.53
CA GLU A 114 21.05 16.03 -25.99
C GLU A 114 22.48 16.40 -25.62
N ILE A 115 22.89 16.13 -24.37
CA ILE A 115 24.29 16.37 -23.93
C ILE A 115 25.26 15.54 -24.75
N GLN A 116 24.94 14.27 -25.01
CA GLN A 116 25.76 13.39 -25.81
C GLN A 116 25.91 13.89 -27.25
N ALA A 117 24.81 14.35 -27.87
CA ALA A 117 24.82 14.93 -29.21
C ALA A 117 25.63 16.25 -29.26
N ALA A 118 25.50 17.10 -28.24
CA ALA A 118 26.28 18.34 -28.12
C ALA A 118 27.80 18.05 -28.03
N CYS A 119 28.19 17.06 -27.22
CA CYS A 119 29.60 16.64 -27.12
C CYS A 119 30.16 16.13 -28.46
N GLN A 120 29.35 15.49 -29.30
CA GLN A 120 29.76 14.95 -30.60
C GLN A 120 29.82 15.99 -31.72
N SER A 121 28.99 17.03 -31.65
CA SER A 121 28.86 18.06 -32.68
C SER A 121 29.78 19.26 -32.46
N MET A 122 30.28 19.46 -31.24
CA MET A 122 31.19 20.55 -30.91
C MET A 122 32.57 20.39 -31.56
N VAL A 123 33.09 21.49 -32.08
CA VAL A 123 34.48 21.57 -32.57
C VAL A 123 35.42 21.69 -31.37
N PRO A 124 36.48 20.87 -31.27
CA PRO A 124 37.44 20.98 -30.19
C PRO A 124 38.12 22.36 -30.19
N SER A 125 38.03 23.06 -29.06
CA SER A 125 38.71 24.32 -28.79
C SER A 125 39.53 24.18 -27.51
N SER A 126 40.72 24.79 -27.43
CA SER A 126 41.53 24.75 -26.21
C SER A 126 40.96 25.58 -25.06
N GLU A 127 40.08 26.54 -25.36
CA GLU A 127 39.45 27.41 -24.37
C GLU A 127 38.11 26.84 -23.85
N ASP A 128 37.42 26.03 -24.66
CA ASP A 128 36.15 25.41 -24.30
C ASP A 128 36.34 23.99 -23.77
N LYS A 129 36.04 23.80 -22.49
CA LYS A 129 36.17 22.51 -21.80
C LYS A 129 34.86 21.72 -21.74
N PHE A 130 33.79 22.19 -22.38
CA PHE A 130 32.46 21.58 -22.29
C PHE A 130 32.49 20.08 -22.61
N ALA A 131 32.99 19.69 -23.79
CA ALA A 131 32.98 18.31 -24.23
C ALA A 131 33.78 17.38 -23.27
N VAL A 132 34.91 17.87 -22.73
CA VAL A 132 35.72 17.10 -21.77
C VAL A 132 34.98 16.88 -20.46
N VAL A 133 34.40 17.94 -19.89
CA VAL A 133 33.66 17.88 -18.61
C VAL A 133 32.40 17.04 -18.76
N MET A 134 31.63 17.25 -19.83
CA MET A 134 30.35 16.57 -20.03
C MET A 134 30.52 15.12 -20.41
N THR A 135 31.57 14.74 -21.14
CA THR A 135 31.87 13.32 -21.39
C THR A 135 32.13 12.58 -20.07
N SER A 136 32.92 13.16 -19.17
CA SER A 136 33.17 12.56 -17.84
C SER A 136 31.91 12.50 -16.97
N PHE A 137 31.05 13.53 -17.05
CA PHE A 137 29.73 13.49 -16.39
C PHE A 137 28.87 12.33 -16.94
N LEU A 138 28.81 12.14 -18.26
CA LEU A 138 28.03 11.09 -18.91
C LEU A 138 28.48 9.68 -18.48
N GLU A 139 29.78 9.45 -18.29
CA GLU A 139 30.32 8.19 -17.77
C GLU A 139 29.74 7.82 -16.39
N THR A 140 29.38 8.82 -15.58
CA THR A 140 28.76 8.62 -14.26
C THR A 140 27.23 8.60 -14.34
N ALA A 141 26.63 9.48 -15.14
CA ALA A 141 25.19 9.65 -15.22
C ALA A 141 24.49 8.47 -15.93
N GLN A 142 25.07 7.93 -17.01
CA GLN A 142 24.45 6.85 -17.78
C GLN A 142 24.27 5.55 -16.97
N PRO A 143 25.24 5.06 -16.19
CA PRO A 143 25.02 3.91 -15.31
C PRO A 143 23.89 4.13 -14.29
N VAL A 144 23.79 5.33 -13.71
CA VAL A 144 22.74 5.68 -12.75
C VAL A 144 21.37 5.65 -13.43
N LEU A 145 21.24 6.25 -14.62
CA LEU A 145 19.98 6.24 -15.37
C LEU A 145 19.55 4.82 -15.75
N ARG A 146 20.49 3.97 -16.20
CA ARG A 146 20.21 2.54 -16.46
C ARG A 146 19.77 1.78 -15.21
N ALA A 147 20.33 2.11 -14.05
CA ALA A 147 19.91 1.52 -12.78
C ALA A 147 18.48 1.96 -12.41
N LEU A 148 18.12 3.22 -12.66
CA LEU A 148 16.76 3.73 -12.47
C LEU A 148 15.77 3.03 -13.41
N ASP A 149 16.11 2.81 -14.69
CA ASP A 149 15.29 2.01 -15.62
C ASP A 149 15.04 0.60 -15.09
N GLY A 150 16.08 -0.03 -14.53
CA GLY A 150 15.99 -1.34 -13.91
C GLY A 150 15.00 -1.36 -12.75
N LEU A 151 15.17 -0.44 -11.80
CA LEU A 151 14.31 -0.31 -10.62
C LEU A 151 12.86 0.00 -10.99
N GLN A 152 12.62 0.89 -11.96
CA GLN A 152 11.27 1.22 -12.43
C GLN A 152 10.60 -0.03 -13.04
N ARG A 153 11.32 -0.77 -13.90
CA ARG A 153 10.80 -1.98 -14.52
C ARG A 153 10.46 -3.05 -13.50
N GLU A 154 11.35 -3.30 -12.55
CA GLU A 154 11.13 -4.26 -11.45
C GLU A 154 9.92 -3.86 -10.59
N ALA A 155 9.82 -2.58 -10.22
CA ALA A 155 8.68 -2.08 -9.46
C ALA A 155 7.35 -2.26 -10.21
N MET A 156 7.35 -2.01 -11.53
CA MET A 156 6.16 -2.19 -12.36
C MET A 156 5.75 -3.65 -12.53
N ASP A 157 6.72 -4.56 -12.67
CA ASP A 157 6.47 -6.00 -12.72
C ASP A 157 5.87 -6.51 -11.39
N GLU A 158 6.44 -6.11 -10.25
CA GLU A 158 5.93 -6.47 -8.93
C GLU A 158 4.53 -5.90 -8.64
N LEU A 159 4.27 -4.65 -9.08
CA LEU A 159 2.93 -4.07 -9.02
C LEU A 159 1.95 -4.87 -9.89
N GLY A 160 2.34 -5.24 -11.11
CA GLY A 160 1.52 -6.06 -11.99
C GLY A 160 1.16 -7.42 -11.37
N LYS A 161 2.12 -8.09 -10.74
CA LYS A 161 1.87 -9.34 -10.01
C LYS A 161 0.93 -9.12 -8.82
N ALA A 162 1.10 -8.03 -8.06
CA ALA A 162 0.22 -7.71 -6.94
C ALA A 162 -1.22 -7.44 -7.40
N LEU A 163 -1.40 -6.66 -8.46
CA LEU A 163 -2.70 -6.40 -9.07
C LEU A 163 -3.37 -7.70 -9.53
N ALA A 164 -2.62 -8.57 -10.22
CA ALA A 164 -3.12 -9.88 -10.65
C ALA A 164 -3.53 -10.77 -9.47
N PHE A 165 -2.74 -10.77 -8.38
CA PHE A 165 -3.07 -11.52 -7.16
C PHE A 165 -4.40 -11.07 -6.53
N PHE A 166 -4.69 -9.76 -6.57
CA PHE A 166 -5.94 -9.21 -6.06
C PHE A 166 -7.07 -9.13 -7.12
N GLY A 167 -6.84 -9.64 -8.33
CA GLY A 167 -7.83 -9.66 -9.41
C GLY A 167 -8.17 -8.28 -9.98
N GLU A 168 -7.20 -7.36 -9.96
CA GLU A 168 -7.29 -6.01 -10.51
C GLU A 168 -6.64 -5.92 -11.89
N ASP A 169 -7.16 -5.03 -12.74
CA ASP A 169 -6.64 -4.79 -14.09
C ASP A 169 -5.41 -3.87 -14.02
N SER A 170 -4.27 -4.36 -14.51
CA SER A 170 -2.99 -3.64 -14.54
C SER A 170 -2.96 -2.43 -15.48
N LYS A 171 -3.90 -2.33 -16.42
CA LYS A 171 -4.04 -1.17 -17.32
C LYS A 171 -4.94 -0.08 -16.74
N ALA A 172 -5.89 -0.47 -15.92
CA ALA A 172 -6.88 0.45 -15.35
C ALA A 172 -6.46 0.97 -13.95
N THR A 173 -5.63 0.23 -13.23
CA THR A 173 -5.29 0.51 -11.84
C THR A 173 -3.89 1.05 -11.71
N THR A 174 -3.75 2.26 -11.16
CA THR A 174 -2.44 2.86 -10.88
C THR A 174 -1.91 2.45 -9.50
N SER A 175 -0.60 2.60 -9.29
CA SER A 175 0.04 2.32 -7.99
C SER A 175 -0.65 3.04 -6.82
N GLU A 176 -0.92 4.34 -6.97
CA GLU A 176 -1.53 5.18 -5.94
C GLU A 176 -2.94 4.73 -5.60
N ALA A 177 -3.72 4.39 -6.63
CA ALA A 177 -5.08 3.89 -6.44
C ALA A 177 -5.08 2.56 -5.68
N PHE A 178 -4.24 1.62 -6.12
CA PHE A 178 -4.12 0.30 -5.49
C PHE A 178 -3.66 0.39 -4.05
N PHE A 179 -2.49 1.00 -3.78
CA PHE A 179 -1.98 1.12 -2.41
C PHE A 179 -2.81 2.07 -1.55
N GLY A 180 -3.51 3.03 -2.16
CA GLY A 180 -4.42 3.95 -1.49
C GLY A 180 -5.56 3.25 -0.76
N ILE A 181 -6.13 2.21 -1.37
CA ILE A 181 -7.17 1.37 -0.75
C ILE A 181 -6.66 0.77 0.57
N PHE A 182 -5.47 0.17 0.55
CA PHE A 182 -4.88 -0.45 1.73
C PHE A 182 -4.46 0.60 2.77
N ALA A 183 -3.87 1.71 2.35
CA ALA A 183 -3.47 2.79 3.25
C ALA A 183 -4.68 3.39 3.98
N GLU A 184 -5.78 3.61 3.26
CA GLU A 184 -7.03 4.08 3.82
C GLU A 184 -7.64 3.06 4.80
N PHE A 185 -7.74 1.80 4.37
CA PHE A 185 -8.26 0.73 5.21
C PHE A 185 -7.46 0.57 6.50
N MET A 186 -6.12 0.50 6.43
CA MET A 186 -5.26 0.39 7.62
C MET A 186 -5.42 1.60 8.54
N SER A 187 -5.46 2.82 7.99
CA SER A 187 -5.65 4.04 8.79
C SER A 187 -7.00 4.04 9.51
N LYS A 188 -8.08 3.64 8.83
CA LYS A 188 -9.41 3.53 9.43
C LYS A 188 -9.49 2.39 10.45
N PHE A 189 -8.81 1.28 10.20
CA PHE A 189 -8.77 0.13 11.10
C PHE A 189 -8.05 0.46 12.40
N GLU A 190 -6.91 1.15 12.34
CA GLU A 190 -6.19 1.63 13.53
C GLU A 190 -7.04 2.59 14.36
N ARG A 191 -7.76 3.51 13.70
CA ARG A 191 -8.71 4.41 14.40
C ARG A 191 -9.83 3.62 15.09
N ALA A 192 -10.44 2.66 14.39
CA ALA A 192 -11.50 1.83 14.97
C ALA A 192 -11.00 1.04 16.19
N LEU A 193 -9.75 0.54 16.17
CA LEU A 193 -9.12 -0.10 17.34
C LEU A 193 -8.92 0.88 18.50
N SER A 194 -8.44 2.09 18.21
CA SER A 194 -8.25 3.14 19.21
C SER A 194 -9.58 3.54 19.86
N ASP A 195 -10.65 3.69 19.06
CA ASP A 195 -11.99 4.05 19.54
C ASP A 195 -12.56 2.96 20.46
N LEU A 196 -12.33 1.68 20.15
CA LEU A 196 -12.72 0.55 20.99
C LEU A 196 -12.00 0.59 22.35
N GLN A 197 -10.69 0.85 22.36
CA GLN A 197 -9.89 0.93 23.59
C GLN A 197 -10.30 2.11 24.47
N ALA A 198 -10.58 3.27 23.86
CA ALA A 198 -11.08 4.44 24.58
C ALA A 198 -12.46 4.18 25.23
N GLY A 199 -13.35 3.49 24.51
CA GLY A 199 -14.67 3.09 25.02
C GLY A 199 -14.62 2.06 26.16
N GLU A 200 -13.64 1.16 26.15
CA GLU A 200 -13.40 0.19 27.23
C GLU A 200 -12.73 0.82 28.45
N GLY A 201 -11.82 1.79 28.25
CA GLY A 201 -11.21 2.58 29.33
C GLY A 201 -12.25 3.37 30.15
N MET A 202 -13.24 3.95 29.48
CA MET A 202 -14.35 4.65 30.16
C MET A 202 -15.26 3.68 30.94
N ARG A 203 -15.43 2.43 30.47
CA ARG A 203 -16.25 1.41 31.14
C ARG A 203 -15.54 0.75 32.33
N SER A 204 -14.22 0.58 32.26
CA SER A 204 -13.41 0.05 33.38
C SER A 204 -13.15 1.08 34.47
N SER A 205 -13.08 2.38 34.14
CA SER A 205 -12.98 3.46 35.12
C SER A 205 -14.26 3.69 35.93
N GLY A 206 -15.37 3.03 35.57
CA GLY A 206 -16.64 3.07 36.31
C GLY A 206 -16.75 2.07 37.47
N MET A 207 -15.71 1.27 37.73
CA MET A 207 -15.71 0.28 38.81
C MET A 207 -14.43 0.31 39.64
N VAL A 208 -14.21 1.39 40.41
CA VAL A 208 -13.50 1.30 41.69
C VAL A 208 -14.04 2.38 42.63
N SER A 209 -15.08 2.06 43.41
CA SER A 209 -15.24 2.64 44.75
C SER A 209 -15.16 1.48 45.75
N PRO A 210 -13.99 1.24 46.36
CA PRO A 210 -13.85 0.38 47.50
C PRO A 210 -14.06 1.25 48.75
N LEU A 211 -15.24 1.12 49.33
CA LEU A 211 -15.58 1.41 50.74
C LEU A 211 -15.09 2.73 51.35
N ALA A 212 -16.05 3.58 51.74
CA ALA A 212 -15.85 4.49 52.86
C ALA A 212 -17.19 4.69 53.60
N TRP A 213 -17.31 3.96 54.71
CA TRP A 213 -18.21 4.06 55.88
C TRP A 213 -19.74 4.22 55.68
#